data_AF-A0A382P0P6-F1
#
_entry.id   AF-A0A382P0P6-F1
#
_cell.length_a   1.000
_cell.length_b   1.000
_cell.length_c   1.000
_cell.angle_alpha   90.00
_cell.angle_beta   90.00
_cell.angle_gamma   90.00
#
_symmetry.space_group_name_H-M   'P 1'
#
loop_
_entity.id
_entity.type
_entity.pdbx_description
1 polymer ?
#
loop_
_entity_poly.entity_id
_entity_poly.type
_entity_poly.pdbx_seq_one_letter_code
_entity_poly.pdbx_strand_id
1 'polypeptide(L)'
;VSTVDQFESVFKAADKASYVHEKLSLGKALLVTDLEEAQASLFLQTVRKFLGETLPEDETTWEVLHKDDHVSVRDLLEKVEQHQPDLLVTYRNLHSEAWRWPYSLGEHLDVLTQVTTTPVLVLPHPERDDAADLLA
;
A
#
# COMPACT_ATOMS: atom_id res chain seq x y z
N VAL A 1 -47.54 -17.98 -10.35
CA VAL A 1 -46.43 -18.00 -9.36
C VAL A 1 -47.04 -17.67 -8.02
N SER A 2 -46.91 -18.58 -7.06
CA SER A 2 -47.71 -18.54 -5.83
C SER A 2 -47.15 -17.54 -4.83
N THR A 3 -47.99 -16.97 -3.98
CA THR A 3 -47.61 -16.07 -2.88
C THR A 3 -46.57 -16.68 -1.93
N VAL A 4 -46.47 -18.02 -1.87
CA VAL A 4 -45.51 -18.76 -1.05
C VAL A 4 -44.06 -18.55 -1.52
N ASP A 5 -43.83 -18.52 -2.83
CA ASP A 5 -42.49 -18.31 -3.41
C ASP A 5 -41.94 -16.91 -3.08
N GLN A 6 -42.82 -15.91 -2.97
CA GLN A 6 -42.44 -14.55 -2.59
C GLN A 6 -42.05 -14.41 -1.11
N PHE A 7 -42.73 -15.12 -0.21
CA PHE A 7 -42.36 -15.11 1.21
C PHE A 7 -41.01 -15.77 1.46
N GLU A 8 -40.72 -16.89 0.78
CA GLU A 8 -39.45 -17.59 0.91
C GLU A 8 -38.27 -16.75 0.37
N SER A 9 -38.48 -16.01 -0.73
CA SER A 9 -37.49 -15.06 -1.27
C SER A 9 -37.22 -13.88 -0.34
N VAL A 10 -38.24 -13.33 0.33
CA VAL A 10 -38.07 -12.21 1.28
C VAL A 10 -37.35 -12.67 2.56
N PHE A 11 -37.66 -13.87 3.06
CA PHE A 11 -36.96 -14.42 4.23
C PHE A 11 -35.49 -14.71 3.96
N LYS A 12 -35.15 -15.32 2.81
CA LYS A 12 -33.74 -15.56 2.42
C LYS A 12 -32.97 -14.27 2.14
N ALA A 13 -33.65 -13.20 1.70
CA ALA A 13 -33.02 -11.89 1.50
C ALA A 13 -32.74 -11.13 2.80
N ALA A 14 -33.46 -11.46 3.88
CA ALA A 14 -33.26 -10.88 5.22
C ALA A 14 -32.17 -11.59 6.03
N ASP A 15 -31.85 -12.85 5.69
CA ASP A 15 -30.75 -13.63 6.28
C ASP A 15 -29.40 -13.30 5.62
N LYS A 16 -29.06 -12.01 5.56
CA LYS A 16 -27.72 -11.57 5.16
C LYS A 16 -26.85 -11.57 6.39
N ALA A 17 -25.67 -12.17 6.28
CA ALA A 17 -24.64 -12.05 7.30
C ALA A 17 -24.46 -10.56 7.66
N SER A 18 -24.63 -10.23 8.94
CA SER A 18 -24.42 -8.87 9.41
C SER A 18 -22.96 -8.51 9.21
N TYR A 19 -22.70 -7.38 8.56
CA TYR A 19 -21.34 -6.87 8.41
C TYR A 19 -20.79 -6.55 9.80
N VAL A 20 -19.69 -7.19 10.17
CA VAL A 20 -18.91 -6.87 11.35
C VAL A 20 -17.62 -6.21 10.88
N HIS A 21 -17.41 -4.96 11.29
CA HIS A 21 -16.17 -4.27 11.00
C HIS A 21 -15.03 -4.89 11.81
N GLU A 22 -14.08 -5.50 11.12
CA GLU A 22 -12.83 -6.00 11.70
C GLU A 22 -11.71 -5.00 11.43
N LYS A 23 -11.04 -4.52 12.49
CA LYS A 23 -9.89 -3.63 12.36
C LYS A 23 -8.68 -4.48 11.99
N LEU A 24 -8.17 -4.33 10.77
CA LEU A 24 -6.92 -4.95 10.34
C LEU A 24 -5.75 -4.41 11.19
N SER A 25 -5.02 -5.31 11.85
CA SER A 25 -3.79 -4.98 12.57
C SER A 25 -2.59 -5.15 11.64
N LEU A 26 -2.08 -4.06 11.09
CA LEU A 26 -0.84 -4.05 10.30
C LEU A 26 0.30 -3.65 11.23
N GLY A 27 1.08 -4.62 11.71
CA GLY A 27 2.12 -4.41 12.71
C GLY A 27 3.45 -3.97 12.10
N LYS A 28 3.69 -4.28 10.83
CA LYS A 28 4.92 -3.92 10.12
C LYS A 28 4.64 -3.32 8.74
N ALA A 29 5.07 -2.07 8.55
CA ALA A 29 4.99 -1.38 7.27
C ALA A 29 6.40 -1.16 6.69
N LEU A 30 6.57 -1.48 5.40
CA LEU A 30 7.82 -1.24 4.67
C LEU A 30 7.60 -0.18 3.59
N LEU A 31 8.32 0.93 3.72
CA LEU A 31 8.39 1.96 2.69
C LEU A 31 9.50 1.62 1.70
N VAL A 32 9.16 1.55 0.41
CA VAL A 32 10.10 1.32 -0.69
C VAL A 32 10.15 2.56 -1.57
N THR A 33 11.35 3.15 -1.74
CA THR A 33 11.55 4.42 -2.42
C THR A 33 12.89 4.48 -3.14
N ASP A 34 12.95 5.15 -4.30
CA ASP A 34 14.20 5.40 -5.04
C ASP A 34 14.94 6.68 -4.61
N LEU A 35 14.48 7.28 -3.50
CA LEU A 35 15.10 8.44 -2.88
C LEU A 35 16.37 8.04 -2.11
N GLU A 36 17.33 8.97 -2.05
CA GLU A 36 18.51 8.85 -1.19
C GLU A 36 18.10 8.87 0.30
N GLU A 37 18.94 8.34 1.19
CA GLU A 37 18.65 8.09 2.61
C GLU A 37 18.01 9.30 3.34
N ALA A 38 18.55 10.51 3.15
CA ALA A 38 18.06 11.71 3.81
C ALA A 38 16.63 12.10 3.34
N GLN A 39 16.38 12.04 2.03
CA GLN A 39 15.09 12.32 1.43
C GLN A 39 14.07 11.24 1.76
N ALA A 40 14.49 9.97 1.75
CA ALA A 40 13.67 8.83 2.16
C ALA A 40 13.20 8.96 3.62
N SER A 41 14.07 9.43 4.51
CA SER A 41 13.73 9.67 5.91
C SER A 41 12.67 10.77 6.10
N LEU A 42 12.78 11.86 5.34
CA LEU A 42 11.79 12.94 5.35
C LEU A 42 10.45 12.49 4.74
N PHE A 43 10.52 11.72 3.65
CA PHE A 43 9.34 11.15 3.03
C PHE A 43 8.62 10.19 3.97
N LEU A 44 9.36 9.33 4.68
CA LEU A 44 8.80 8.43 5.70
C LEU A 44 8.05 9.20 6.79
N GLN A 45 8.58 10.33 7.28
CA GLN A 45 7.86 11.15 8.26
C GLN A 45 6.53 11.68 7.72
N THR A 46 6.51 12.10 6.45
CA THR A 46 5.28 12.56 5.77
C THR A 46 4.26 11.42 5.69
N VAL A 47 4.69 10.23 5.27
CA VAL A 47 3.84 9.04 5.17
C VAL A 47 3.30 8.60 6.53
N ARG A 48 4.14 8.58 7.57
CA ARG A 48 3.73 8.24 8.94
C ARG A 48 2.69 9.22 9.48
N LYS A 49 2.87 10.52 9.20
CA LYS A 49 1.87 11.54 9.56
C LYS A 49 0.55 11.30 8.84
N PHE A 50 0.58 11.08 7.52
CA PHE A 50 -0.61 10.81 6.71
C PHE A 50 -1.38 9.57 7.19
N LEU A 51 -0.68 8.52 7.59
CA LEU A 51 -1.28 7.26 8.03
C LEU A 51 -1.52 7.17 9.54
N GLY A 52 -1.16 8.18 10.33
CA GLY A 52 -1.09 8.09 11.79
C GLY A 52 -2.41 7.71 12.48
N GLU A 53 -3.56 8.08 11.92
CA GLU A 53 -4.87 7.68 12.47
C GLU A 53 -5.19 6.20 12.21
N THR A 54 -4.67 5.64 11.11
CA THR A 54 -4.93 4.25 10.70
C THR A 54 -3.85 3.29 11.18
N LEU A 55 -2.59 3.74 11.18
CA LEU A 55 -1.38 3.03 11.57
C LEU A 55 -0.64 3.82 12.65
N PRO A 56 -1.08 3.70 13.92
CA PRO A 56 -0.45 4.39 15.04
C PRO A 56 1.03 4.02 15.18
N GLU A 57 1.87 5.00 15.55
CA GLU A 57 3.33 4.79 15.66
C GLU A 57 3.73 3.80 16.76
N ASP A 58 2.90 3.66 17.79
CA ASP A 58 3.10 2.73 18.90
C ASP A 58 2.68 1.29 18.56
N GLU A 59 1.86 1.11 17.52
CA GLU A 59 1.38 -0.21 17.07
C GLU A 59 2.07 -0.69 15.78
N THR A 60 2.71 0.22 15.03
CA THR A 60 3.29 -0.07 13.71
C THR A 60 4.79 0.15 13.68
N THR A 61 5.55 -0.92 13.38
CA THR A 61 6.98 -0.84 13.09
C THR A 61 7.19 -0.41 11.64
N TRP A 62 7.94 0.68 11.45
CA TRP A 62 8.26 1.21 10.13
C TRP A 62 9.71 0.92 9.76
N GLU A 63 9.90 0.35 8.57
CA GLU A 63 11.21 0.17 7.94
C GLU A 63 11.21 0.84 6.56
N VAL A 64 12.39 1.22 6.09
CA VAL A 64 12.55 1.89 4.79
C VAL A 64 13.65 1.20 3.98
N LEU A 65 13.36 0.95 2.70
CA LEU A 65 14.35 0.63 1.68
C LEU A 65 14.53 1.89 0.83
N HIS A 66 15.71 2.50 0.92
CA HIS A 66 16.09 3.63 0.08
C HIS A 66 16.75 3.13 -1.21
N LYS A 67 17.07 4.07 -2.10
CA LYS A 67 17.59 3.82 -3.45
C LYS A 67 18.66 2.71 -3.53
N ASP A 68 19.66 2.77 -2.66
CA ASP A 68 20.81 1.85 -2.71
C ASP A 68 20.52 0.46 -2.13
N ASP A 69 19.38 0.26 -1.45
CA ASP A 69 19.03 -1.04 -0.85
C ASP A 69 18.49 -2.04 -1.87
N HIS A 70 18.09 -1.56 -3.05
CA HIS A 70 17.41 -2.34 -4.08
C HIS A 70 17.64 -1.72 -5.46
N VAL A 71 18.62 -2.24 -6.20
CA VAL A 71 18.96 -1.74 -7.54
C VAL A 71 18.15 -2.44 -8.63
N SER A 72 17.79 -3.70 -8.39
CA SER A 72 16.96 -4.48 -9.31
C SER A 72 15.66 -4.95 -8.66
N VAL A 73 14.69 -5.28 -9.51
CA VAL A 73 13.42 -5.91 -9.09
C VAL A 73 13.65 -7.18 -8.27
N ARG A 74 14.68 -7.96 -8.63
CA ARG A 74 15.03 -9.18 -7.89
C ARG A 74 15.48 -8.86 -6.47
N ASP A 75 16.38 -7.89 -6.33
CA ASP A 75 16.88 -7.47 -5.01
C ASP A 75 15.72 -6.96 -4.14
N LEU A 76 14.81 -6.18 -4.73
CA LEU A 76 13.60 -5.72 -4.06
C LEU A 76 12.75 -6.89 -3.55
N LEU A 77 12.48 -7.90 -4.38
CA LEU A 77 11.71 -9.07 -3.95
C LEU A 77 12.41 -9.83 -2.82
N GLU A 78 13.72 -10.03 -2.90
CA GLU A 78 14.51 -10.67 -1.84
C GLU A 78 14.45 -9.87 -0.53
N LYS A 79 14.48 -8.53 -0.60
CA LYS A 79 14.30 -7.66 0.57
C LYS A 79 12.89 -7.77 1.14
N VAL A 80 11.85 -7.71 0.32
CA VAL A 80 10.46 -7.86 0.79
C VAL A 80 10.26 -9.20 1.50
N GLU A 81 10.82 -10.29 0.96
CA GLU A 81 10.78 -11.61 1.59
C GLU A 81 11.55 -11.65 2.92
N GLN A 82 12.71 -10.99 3.01
CA GLN A 82 13.49 -10.89 4.25
C GLN A 82 12.77 -10.08 5.34
N HIS A 83 12.13 -8.98 4.95
CA HIS A 83 11.49 -8.05 5.88
C HIS A 83 10.10 -8.54 6.31
N GLN A 84 9.40 -9.34 5.49
CA GLN A 84 8.04 -9.84 5.74
C GLN A 84 7.07 -8.76 6.25
N PRO A 85 6.86 -7.66 5.51
CA PRO A 85 5.94 -6.62 5.94
C PRO A 85 4.48 -7.05 5.79
N ASP A 86 3.62 -6.52 6.66
CA ASP A 86 2.16 -6.64 6.56
C ASP A 86 1.60 -5.65 5.53
N LEU A 87 2.34 -4.56 5.27
CA LEU A 87 1.99 -3.54 4.28
C LEU A 87 3.25 -3.04 3.55
N LEU A 88 3.21 -3.05 2.22
CA LEU A 88 4.17 -2.34 1.39
C LEU A 88 3.64 -0.95 1.05
N VAL A 89 4.47 0.07 1.19
CA VAL A 89 4.15 1.44 0.80
C VAL A 89 5.17 1.89 -0.24
N THR A 90 4.69 2.38 -1.39
CA THR A 90 5.57 2.84 -2.47
C THR A 90 4.82 3.76 -3.42
N TYR A 91 5.41 4.14 -4.56
CA TYR A 91 4.78 4.92 -5.61
C TYR A 91 5.14 4.37 -7.00
N ARG A 92 4.46 4.89 -8.03
CA ARG A 92 4.66 4.42 -9.40
C ARG A 92 6.00 4.86 -9.98
N ASN A 93 6.53 4.04 -10.86
CA ASN A 93 7.71 4.28 -11.69
C ASN A 93 8.97 4.58 -10.88
N LEU A 94 9.22 3.80 -9.82
CA LEU A 94 10.51 3.75 -9.14
C LEU A 94 11.66 3.67 -10.16
N HIS A 95 12.67 4.51 -9.97
CA HIS A 95 13.85 4.72 -10.78
C HIS A 95 13.58 5.27 -12.19
N SER A 96 12.41 5.88 -12.44
CA SER A 96 12.03 6.33 -13.79
C SER A 96 11.21 7.62 -13.81
N GLU A 97 11.61 8.54 -14.69
CA GLU A 97 10.87 9.78 -15.01
C GLU A 97 9.48 9.54 -15.63
N ALA A 98 9.12 8.29 -15.92
CA ALA A 98 7.81 7.92 -16.47
C ALA A 98 6.64 8.25 -15.52
N TRP A 99 6.90 8.52 -14.24
CA TRP A 99 5.89 8.95 -13.25
C TRP A 99 5.06 10.18 -13.69
N ARG A 100 5.62 11.01 -14.57
CA ARG A 100 4.95 12.18 -15.15
C ARG A 100 3.77 11.81 -16.06
N TRP A 101 3.71 10.56 -16.50
CA TRP A 101 2.66 10.05 -17.36
C TRP A 101 1.76 9.07 -16.59
N PRO A 102 0.44 9.10 -16.81
CA PRO A 102 -0.49 8.28 -16.02
C PRO A 102 -0.58 6.81 -16.44
N TYR A 103 0.20 6.37 -17.43
CA TYR A 103 -0.07 5.14 -18.20
C TYR A 103 0.60 3.86 -17.67
N SER A 104 1.54 3.94 -16.71
CA SER A 104 2.25 2.78 -16.16
C SER A 104 2.40 2.85 -14.65
N LEU A 105 2.47 1.68 -14.01
CA LEU A 105 2.90 1.53 -12.62
C LEU A 105 4.43 1.45 -12.50
N GLY A 106 5.10 0.95 -13.53
CA GLY A 106 6.55 0.77 -13.55
C GLY A 106 6.97 -0.63 -13.10
N GLU A 107 8.12 -1.10 -13.59
CA GLU A 107 8.55 -2.50 -13.49
C GLU A 107 8.53 -3.05 -12.05
N HIS A 108 9.09 -2.29 -11.11
CA HIS A 108 9.15 -2.67 -9.70
C HIS A 108 7.75 -2.87 -9.10
N LEU A 109 6.87 -1.88 -9.26
CA LEU A 109 5.52 -1.94 -8.69
C LEU A 109 4.66 -3.00 -9.40
N ASP A 110 4.77 -3.12 -10.72
CA ASP A 110 4.07 -4.17 -11.48
C ASP A 110 4.42 -5.56 -10.94
N VAL A 111 5.71 -5.85 -10.72
CA VAL A 111 6.15 -7.14 -10.21
C VAL A 111 5.75 -7.36 -8.75
N LEU A 112 5.87 -6.33 -7.89
CA LEU A 112 5.39 -6.42 -6.51
C LEU A 112 3.92 -6.85 -6.48
N THR A 113 3.05 -6.18 -7.22
CA THR A 113 1.60 -6.49 -7.21
C THR A 113 1.25 -7.88 -7.79
N GLN A 114 2.14 -8.49 -8.58
CA GLN A 114 1.91 -9.78 -9.21
C GLN A 114 2.49 -10.96 -8.42
N VAL A 115 3.61 -10.74 -7.73
CA VAL A 115 4.41 -11.84 -7.14
C VAL A 115 4.24 -11.91 -5.63
N THR A 116 4.11 -10.78 -4.94
CA THR A 116 3.91 -10.79 -3.48
C THR A 116 2.42 -10.81 -3.14
N THR A 117 2.11 -11.44 -2.00
CA THR A 117 0.77 -11.43 -1.39
C THR A 117 0.58 -10.28 -0.40
N THR A 118 1.66 -9.57 -0.05
CA THR A 118 1.61 -8.40 0.81
C THR A 118 0.82 -7.28 0.12
N PRO A 119 -0.20 -6.71 0.79
CA PRO A 119 -0.91 -5.53 0.29
C PRO A 119 0.04 -4.38 -0.05
N VAL A 120 -0.21 -3.71 -1.19
CA VAL A 120 0.60 -2.57 -1.64
C VAL A 120 -0.24 -1.29 -1.61
N LEU A 121 0.17 -0.33 -0.79
CA LEU A 121 -0.32 1.05 -0.80
C LEU A 121 0.52 1.88 -1.77
N VAL A 122 -0.14 2.46 -2.77
CA VAL A 122 0.50 3.30 -3.79
C VAL A 122 0.23 4.77 -3.49
N LEU A 123 1.29 5.52 -3.20
CA LEU A 123 1.26 6.95 -2.93
C LEU A 123 1.53 7.76 -4.21
N PRO A 124 1.21 9.07 -4.19
CA PRO A 124 1.71 10.00 -5.19
C PRO A 124 3.24 9.97 -5.23
N HIS A 125 3.81 10.12 -6.43
CA HIS A 125 5.25 10.26 -6.58
C HIS A 125 5.72 11.53 -5.83
N PRO A 126 6.81 11.48 -5.04
CA PRO A 126 7.23 12.59 -4.17
C PRO A 126 7.57 13.88 -4.92
N GLU A 127 7.99 13.77 -6.18
CA GLU A 127 8.28 14.92 -7.05
C GLU A 127 7.07 15.52 -7.79
N ARG A 128 5.84 15.00 -7.56
CA ARG A 128 4.65 15.66 -8.09
C ARG A 128 4.33 16.93 -7.32
N ASP A 129 3.99 17.99 -8.05
CA ASP A 129 3.63 19.30 -7.48
C ASP A 129 2.51 19.23 -6.43
N ASP A 130 1.54 18.32 -6.59
CA ASP A 130 0.39 18.15 -5.72
C ASP A 130 0.58 17.06 -4.63
N ALA A 131 1.75 16.42 -4.55
CA ALA A 131 1.99 15.30 -3.64
C ALA A 131 1.86 15.71 -2.17
N ALA A 132 2.37 16.89 -1.81
CA ALA A 132 2.32 17.39 -0.44
C ALA A 132 0.87 17.65 0.00
N ASP A 133 0.03 18.20 -0.87
CA ASP A 133 -1.38 18.48 -0.57
C ASP A 133 -2.21 17.20 -0.38
N LEU A 134 -1.87 16.13 -1.10
CA LEU A 134 -2.52 14.82 -0.99
C LEU A 134 -2.14 14.06 0.28
N LEU A 135 -0.97 14.37 0.86
CA LEU A 135 -0.43 13.72 2.06
C LEU A 135 -0.48 14.62 3.32
N ALA A 136 -1.13 15.78 3.22
CA ALA A 136 -1.15 16.82 4.27
C ALA A 136 -1.99 16.45 5.51
#